data_AF-F6ZII8-F1
#
_entry.id   AF-F6ZII8-F1
#
_cell.length_a   1.000
_cell.length_b   1.000
_cell.length_c   1.000
_cell.angle_alpha   90.00
_cell.angle_beta   90.00
_cell.angle_gamma   90.00
#
_symmetry.space_group_name_H-M   'P 1'
#
loop_
_entity.id
_entity.type
_entity.pdbx_description
1 polymer ?
#
loop_
_entity_poly.entity_id
_entity_poly.type
_entity_poly.pdbx_seq_one_letter_code
_entity_poly.pdbx_strand_id
1 'polypeptide(L)'
;MSYRDLRNFTEMMRGLGYPRLISVENFRQPNFELVAEILLWLIQRYEPDAHIPKDIDTEQDRVIFIKSSAQFIATKIHIKLNTKRLYMADGYSVKELLKVASVLHSAIVFLYQSHAGISRFLILRSKINVLTKASKINELKAVRQLASEVTQRGATLYHLLSQEPELRDARMSALAHPLDINTIEKGLRSSIMKVEQNTKSTLQKLDNVAADEANLEAKIEKRKSELDRSKKRLSTLQSVRPAFMDEFERLEEELKLQYASYLIKFRNMTYLEHQMEDHNRQEQARMNENELSLRRIQTRLREEE
;
A
#
# COMPACT_ATOMS: atom_id res chain seq x y z
N MET A 1 -19.19 -0.81 -21.81
CA MET A 1 -18.22 -1.92 -21.97
C MET A 1 -16.87 -1.35 -22.46
N SER A 2 -15.71 -1.95 -22.13
CA SER A 2 -14.42 -1.49 -22.67
C SER A 2 -14.20 -2.05 -24.08
N TYR A 3 -13.85 -1.21 -25.05
CA TYR A 3 -13.49 -1.60 -26.43
C TYR A 3 -12.44 -2.74 -26.47
N ARG A 4 -11.58 -2.78 -25.45
CA ARG A 4 -10.57 -3.82 -25.26
C ARG A 4 -11.18 -5.22 -25.08
N ASP A 5 -12.27 -5.35 -24.33
CA ASP A 5 -12.90 -6.65 -24.07
C ASP A 5 -13.56 -7.21 -25.35
N LEU A 6 -14.14 -6.34 -26.19
CA LEU A 6 -14.75 -6.69 -27.47
C LEU A 6 -13.69 -7.16 -28.47
N ARG A 7 -12.61 -6.39 -28.60
CA ARG A 7 -11.49 -6.74 -29.47
C ARG A 7 -10.83 -8.06 -29.05
N ASN A 8 -10.64 -8.26 -27.74
CA ASN A 8 -10.09 -9.51 -27.23
C ASN A 8 -11.01 -10.69 -27.55
N PHE A 9 -12.32 -10.51 -27.37
CA PHE A 9 -13.29 -11.54 -27.70
C PHE A 9 -13.28 -11.91 -29.19
N THR A 10 -13.28 -10.93 -30.09
CA THR A 10 -13.24 -11.19 -31.54
C THR A 10 -11.97 -11.93 -31.96
N GLU A 11 -10.82 -11.55 -31.40
CA GLU A 11 -9.56 -12.24 -31.68
C GLU A 11 -9.56 -13.67 -31.11
N MET A 12 -10.08 -13.89 -29.90
CA MET A 12 -10.18 -15.23 -29.31
C MET A 12 -11.13 -16.13 -30.09
N MET A 13 -12.29 -15.63 -30.52
CA MET A 13 -13.24 -16.40 -31.32
C MET A 13 -12.66 -16.78 -32.70
N ARG A 14 -11.87 -15.88 -33.31
CA ARG A 14 -11.11 -16.19 -34.53
C ARG A 14 -10.06 -17.28 -34.27
N GLY A 15 -9.32 -17.18 -33.17
CA GLY A 15 -8.33 -18.18 -32.77
C GLY A 15 -8.93 -19.54 -32.42
N LEU A 16 -10.18 -19.58 -31.97
CA LEU A 16 -10.95 -20.80 -31.74
C LEU A 16 -11.51 -21.43 -33.03
N GLY A 17 -11.51 -20.70 -34.15
CA GLY A 17 -12.01 -21.16 -35.44
C GLY A 17 -13.52 -20.98 -35.63
N TYR A 18 -14.14 -19.98 -34.99
CA TYR A 18 -15.55 -19.69 -35.18
C TYR A 18 -15.83 -19.23 -36.64
N PRO A 19 -16.80 -19.85 -37.34
CA PRO A 19 -16.95 -19.70 -38.80
C PRO A 19 -17.49 -18.33 -39.25
N ARG A 20 -18.24 -17.63 -38.39
CA ARG A 20 -18.86 -16.33 -38.72
C ARG A 20 -17.97 -15.17 -38.24
N LEU A 21 -17.82 -14.14 -39.07
CA LEU A 21 -17.07 -12.94 -38.69
C LEU A 21 -17.86 -12.14 -37.64
N ILE A 22 -17.26 -11.96 -36.47
CA ILE A 22 -17.80 -11.15 -35.38
C ILE A 22 -17.14 -9.77 -35.44
N SER A 23 -17.92 -8.72 -35.71
CA SER A 23 -17.46 -7.32 -35.64
C SER A 23 -17.83 -6.69 -34.30
N VAL A 24 -17.07 -5.65 -33.92
CA VAL A 24 -17.34 -4.83 -32.73
C VAL A 24 -18.71 -4.14 -32.82
N GLU A 25 -19.18 -3.88 -34.04
CA GLU A 25 -20.46 -3.21 -34.29
C GLU A 25 -21.67 -4.11 -34.01
N ASN A 26 -21.52 -5.44 -34.09
CA ASN A 26 -22.62 -6.38 -33.87
C ASN A 26 -23.16 -6.38 -32.43
N PHE A 27 -22.42 -5.82 -31.47
CA PHE A 27 -22.82 -5.72 -30.05
C PHE A 27 -23.07 -4.27 -29.59
N ARG A 28 -23.07 -3.30 -30.51
CA ARG A 28 -23.53 -1.93 -30.21
C ARG A 28 -25.03 -1.86 -29.97
N GLN A 29 -25.78 -2.75 -30.63
CA GLN A 29 -27.20 -2.98 -30.39
C GLN A 29 -27.41 -4.43 -29.92
N PRO A 30 -28.47 -4.72 -29.13
CA PRO A 30 -28.79 -6.07 -28.70
C PRO A 30 -28.99 -7.02 -29.88
N ASN A 31 -28.17 -8.06 -29.99
CA ASN A 31 -28.28 -9.08 -31.02
C ASN A 31 -28.31 -10.47 -30.38
N PHE A 32 -29.52 -10.90 -29.99
CA PHE A 32 -29.70 -12.16 -29.26
C PHE A 32 -29.41 -13.38 -30.11
N GLU A 33 -29.77 -13.36 -31.40
CA GLU A 33 -29.50 -14.46 -32.32
C GLU A 33 -28.00 -14.76 -32.40
N LEU A 34 -27.17 -13.73 -32.52
CA LEU A 34 -25.72 -13.88 -32.55
C LEU A 34 -25.17 -14.40 -31.21
N VAL A 35 -25.68 -13.91 -30.08
CA VAL A 35 -25.26 -14.39 -28.76
C VAL A 35 -25.65 -15.85 -28.54
N ALA A 36 -26.84 -16.26 -28.98
CA ALA A 36 -27.32 -17.62 -28.88
C ALA A 36 -26.51 -18.57 -29.78
N GLU A 37 -26.25 -18.17 -31.02
CA GLU A 37 -25.41 -18.92 -31.96
C GLU A 37 -24.00 -19.12 -31.40
N ILE A 38 -23.37 -18.06 -30.89
CA ILE A 38 -22.02 -18.14 -30.30
C ILE A 38 -22.00 -19.00 -29.04
N LEU A 39 -22.98 -18.82 -28.15
CA LEU A 39 -23.05 -19.58 -26.90
C LEU A 39 -23.25 -21.07 -27.17
N LEU A 40 -24.14 -21.42 -28.09
CA LEU A 40 -24.35 -22.79 -28.51
C LEU A 40 -23.09 -23.39 -29.13
N TRP A 41 -22.43 -22.64 -30.02
CA TRP A 41 -21.19 -23.09 -30.65
C TRP A 41 -20.07 -23.33 -29.63
N LEU A 42 -19.92 -22.45 -28.64
CA LEU A 42 -18.93 -22.62 -27.56
C LEU A 42 -19.22 -23.87 -26.72
N ILE A 43 -20.49 -24.18 -26.48
CA ILE A 43 -20.89 -25.38 -25.75
C ILE A 43 -20.62 -26.64 -26.57
N GLN A 44 -20.98 -26.65 -27.85
CA GLN A 44 -20.71 -27.77 -28.76
C GLN A 44 -19.22 -28.01 -28.98
N ARG A 45 -18.40 -26.95 -28.89
CA ARG A 45 -16.94 -27.06 -28.94
C ARG A 45 -16.35 -27.72 -27.70
N TYR A 46 -17.05 -27.65 -26.56
CA TYR A 46 -16.67 -28.30 -25.31
C TYR A 46 -17.21 -29.74 -25.23
N GLU A 47 -18.47 -29.98 -25.61
CA GLU A 47 -19.12 -31.30 -25.62
C GLU A 47 -19.99 -31.42 -26.89
N PRO A 48 -19.58 -32.20 -27.90
CA PRO A 48 -20.28 -32.31 -29.19
C PRO A 48 -21.72 -32.81 -29.08
N ASP A 49 -22.02 -33.67 -28.10
CA ASP A 49 -23.34 -34.28 -27.87
C ASP A 49 -24.22 -33.46 -26.91
N ALA A 50 -23.86 -32.21 -26.61
CA ALA A 50 -24.64 -31.37 -25.70
C ALA A 50 -26.07 -31.13 -26.22
N HIS A 51 -27.06 -31.62 -25.47
CA HIS A 51 -28.47 -31.44 -25.78
C HIS A 51 -29.01 -30.12 -25.20
N ILE A 52 -28.95 -29.05 -25.99
CA ILE A 52 -29.51 -27.74 -25.65
C ILE A 52 -30.64 -27.42 -26.64
N PRO A 53 -31.82 -26.94 -26.15
CA PRO A 53 -32.91 -26.49 -27.02
C PRO A 53 -32.40 -25.46 -28.03
N LYS A 54 -32.75 -25.57 -29.32
CA LYS A 54 -32.27 -24.64 -30.36
C LYS A 54 -33.27 -23.55 -30.72
N ASP A 55 -34.50 -23.67 -30.22
CA ASP A 55 -35.58 -22.76 -30.54
C ASP A 55 -35.39 -21.42 -29.82
N ILE A 56 -35.44 -20.32 -30.57
CA ILE A 56 -35.21 -18.95 -30.07
C ILE A 56 -36.27 -17.95 -30.56
N ASP A 57 -37.35 -18.45 -31.16
CA ASP A 57 -38.36 -17.63 -31.84
C ASP A 57 -39.24 -16.87 -30.84
N THR A 58 -39.62 -17.49 -29.72
CA THR A 58 -40.40 -16.84 -28.66
C THR A 58 -39.53 -16.36 -27.49
N GLU A 59 -40.00 -15.36 -26.75
CA GLU A 59 -39.30 -14.86 -25.56
C GLU A 59 -39.14 -15.94 -24.48
N GLN A 60 -40.11 -16.86 -24.37
CA GLN A 60 -40.05 -17.97 -23.43
C GLN A 60 -38.95 -18.95 -23.83
N ASP A 61 -38.83 -19.28 -25.11
CA ASP A 61 -37.80 -20.18 -25.63
C ASP A 61 -36.40 -19.60 -25.42
N ARG A 62 -36.22 -18.28 -25.61
CA ARG A 62 -34.95 -17.58 -25.34
C ARG A 62 -34.54 -17.68 -23.87
N VAL A 63 -35.49 -17.55 -22.94
CA VAL A 63 -35.21 -17.69 -21.49
C VAL A 63 -34.85 -19.14 -21.14
N ILE A 64 -35.54 -20.11 -21.72
CA ILE A 64 -35.25 -21.54 -21.55
C ILE A 64 -33.85 -21.85 -22.08
N PHE A 65 -33.51 -21.39 -23.28
CA PHE A 65 -32.19 -21.53 -23.90
C PHE A 65 -31.07 -21.01 -22.98
N ILE A 66 -31.19 -19.78 -22.47
CA ILE A 66 -30.17 -19.17 -21.61
C ILE A 66 -30.03 -19.91 -20.27
N LYS A 67 -31.14 -20.34 -19.66
CA LYS A 67 -31.10 -21.09 -18.40
C LYS A 67 -30.43 -22.45 -18.59
N SER A 68 -30.82 -23.20 -19.62
CA SER A 68 -30.25 -24.51 -19.94
C SER A 68 -28.75 -24.40 -20.28
N SER A 69 -28.37 -23.40 -21.08
CA SER A 69 -26.97 -23.15 -21.43
C SER A 69 -26.12 -22.76 -20.22
N ALA A 70 -26.63 -21.86 -19.36
CA ALA A 70 -25.91 -21.45 -18.16
C ALA A 70 -25.80 -22.57 -17.13
N GLN A 71 -26.83 -23.41 -17.00
CA GLN A 71 -26.80 -24.60 -16.13
C GLN A 71 -25.76 -25.61 -16.63
N PHE A 72 -25.75 -25.89 -17.95
CA PHE A 72 -24.77 -26.78 -18.55
C PHE A 72 -23.33 -26.31 -18.26
N ILE A 73 -23.05 -25.04 -18.52
CA ILE A 73 -21.72 -24.44 -18.31
C ILE A 73 -21.33 -24.44 -16.82
N ALA A 74 -22.28 -24.20 -15.92
CA ALA A 74 -22.03 -24.24 -14.48
C ALA A 74 -21.73 -25.66 -13.97
N THR A 75 -22.40 -26.68 -14.52
CA THR A 75 -22.22 -28.07 -14.08
C THR A 75 -20.99 -28.72 -14.71
N LYS A 76 -20.73 -28.50 -16.00
CA LYS A 76 -19.67 -29.19 -16.76
C LYS A 76 -18.36 -28.41 -16.80
N ILE A 77 -18.43 -27.09 -16.99
CA ILE A 77 -17.26 -26.21 -17.11
C ILE A 77 -16.94 -25.53 -15.76
N HIS A 78 -17.83 -25.65 -14.76
CA HIS A 78 -17.73 -25.01 -13.45
C HIS A 78 -17.60 -23.47 -13.50
N ILE A 79 -18.18 -22.85 -14.53
CA ILE A 79 -18.21 -21.39 -14.69
C ILE A 79 -19.62 -20.88 -14.46
N LYS A 80 -19.77 -19.96 -13.50
CA LYS A 80 -21.05 -19.27 -13.27
C LYS A 80 -21.20 -18.09 -14.22
N LEU A 81 -22.19 -18.17 -15.09
CA LEU A 81 -22.55 -17.09 -16.03
C LEU A 81 -23.72 -16.27 -15.50
N ASN A 82 -23.72 -14.98 -15.82
CA ASN A 82 -24.86 -14.10 -15.52
C ASN A 82 -25.89 -14.18 -16.65
N THR A 83 -26.98 -14.90 -16.40
CA THR A 83 -28.08 -15.13 -17.36
C THR A 83 -28.77 -13.84 -17.81
N LYS A 84 -28.90 -12.84 -16.93
CA LYS A 84 -29.49 -11.53 -17.27
C LYS A 84 -28.64 -10.77 -18.28
N ARG A 85 -27.31 -10.82 -18.13
CA ARG A 85 -26.38 -10.16 -19.06
C ARG A 85 -26.28 -10.89 -20.40
N LEU A 86 -26.40 -12.21 -20.40
CA LEU A 86 -26.47 -12.99 -21.65
C LEU A 86 -27.76 -12.65 -22.42
N TYR A 87 -28.90 -12.56 -21.72
CA TYR A 87 -30.18 -12.23 -22.34
C TYR A 87 -30.25 -10.81 -22.91
N MET A 88 -29.58 -9.84 -22.27
CA MET A 88 -29.46 -8.46 -22.78
C MET A 88 -28.78 -8.37 -24.15
N ALA A 89 -27.98 -9.38 -24.51
CA ALA A 89 -27.35 -9.56 -25.82
C ALA A 89 -26.58 -8.34 -26.38
N ASP A 90 -26.14 -7.45 -25.49
CA ASP A 90 -25.36 -6.25 -25.79
C ASP A 90 -23.89 -6.49 -25.44
N GLY A 91 -23.06 -5.44 -25.42
CA GLY A 91 -21.66 -5.56 -25.01
C GLY A 91 -21.44 -6.18 -23.62
N TYR A 92 -22.41 -6.17 -22.69
CA TYR A 92 -22.25 -6.84 -21.40
C TYR A 92 -22.37 -8.37 -21.51
N SER A 93 -23.08 -8.89 -22.51
CA SER A 93 -23.12 -10.33 -22.81
C SER A 93 -21.75 -10.87 -23.21
N VAL A 94 -20.96 -10.08 -23.94
CA VAL A 94 -19.60 -10.42 -24.38
C VAL A 94 -18.68 -10.72 -23.21
N LYS A 95 -18.84 -10.04 -22.07
CA LYS A 95 -18.04 -10.32 -20.87
C LYS A 95 -18.32 -11.71 -20.29
N GLU A 96 -19.54 -12.20 -20.44
CA GLU A 96 -19.93 -13.53 -19.99
C GLU A 96 -19.48 -14.59 -21.00
N LEU A 97 -19.65 -14.34 -22.31
CA LEU A 97 -19.12 -15.20 -23.38
C LEU A 97 -17.60 -15.34 -23.32
N LEU A 98 -16.88 -14.26 -23.02
CA LEU A 98 -15.43 -14.23 -22.91
C LEU A 98 -14.92 -15.15 -21.79
N LYS A 99 -15.69 -15.38 -20.71
CA LYS A 99 -15.29 -16.32 -19.65
C LYS A 99 -15.12 -17.73 -20.22
N VAL A 100 -16.08 -18.17 -21.02
CA VAL A 100 -16.08 -19.50 -21.64
C VAL A 100 -15.04 -19.58 -22.76
N ALA A 101 -15.04 -18.58 -23.66
CA ALA A 101 -14.09 -18.51 -24.77
C ALA A 101 -12.63 -18.46 -24.30
N SER A 102 -12.34 -17.76 -23.19
CA SER A 102 -10.98 -17.67 -22.66
C SER A 102 -10.43 -19.01 -22.16
N VAL A 103 -11.28 -19.86 -21.60
CA VAL A 103 -10.87 -21.19 -21.13
C VAL A 103 -10.56 -22.10 -22.31
N LEU A 104 -11.46 -22.15 -23.29
CA LEU A 104 -11.25 -22.92 -24.52
C LEU A 104 -10.02 -22.43 -25.29
N HIS A 105 -9.87 -21.11 -25.43
CA HIS A 105 -8.76 -20.52 -26.17
C HIS A 105 -7.43 -20.77 -25.47
N SER A 106 -7.40 -20.70 -24.13
CA SER A 106 -6.20 -21.04 -23.35
C SER A 106 -5.82 -22.51 -23.50
N ALA A 107 -6.80 -23.42 -23.55
CA ALA A 107 -6.55 -24.83 -23.80
C ALA A 107 -6.00 -25.08 -25.21
N ILE A 108 -6.58 -24.44 -26.23
CA ILE A 108 -6.10 -24.55 -27.62
C ILE A 108 -4.69 -23.96 -27.78
N VAL A 109 -4.44 -22.77 -27.23
CA VAL A 109 -3.10 -22.15 -27.24
C VAL A 109 -2.09 -23.03 -26.49
N PHE A 110 -2.49 -23.67 -25.38
CA PHE A 110 -1.65 -24.62 -24.66
C PHE A 110 -1.29 -25.86 -25.50
N LEU A 111 -2.23 -26.39 -26.28
CA LEU A 111 -1.98 -27.50 -27.20
C LEU A 111 -1.01 -27.11 -28.32
N TYR A 112 -1.20 -25.95 -28.95
CA TYR A 112 -0.28 -25.44 -29.98
C TYR A 112 1.11 -25.08 -29.42
N GLN A 113 1.20 -24.53 -28.21
CA GLN A 113 2.47 -24.18 -27.57
C GLN A 113 3.22 -25.40 -27.01
N SER A 114 2.50 -26.46 -26.66
CA SER A 114 3.08 -27.76 -26.29
C SER A 114 3.71 -28.45 -27.51
N HIS A 115 3.12 -28.27 -28.70
CA HIS A 115 3.75 -28.69 -29.98
C HIS A 115 4.95 -27.82 -30.38
N ALA A 116 4.99 -26.54 -29.97
CA ALA A 116 6.09 -25.61 -30.25
C ALA A 116 7.22 -25.61 -29.20
N GLY A 117 7.16 -26.49 -28.18
CA GLY A 117 8.22 -26.63 -27.18
C GLY A 117 8.48 -25.39 -26.32
N ILE A 118 7.49 -24.50 -26.13
CA ILE A 118 7.70 -23.25 -25.38
C ILE A 118 7.47 -23.48 -23.89
N SER A 119 8.53 -23.25 -23.12
CA SER A 119 8.70 -23.51 -21.68
C SER A 119 7.53 -23.17 -20.75
N ARG A 120 7.25 -24.11 -19.84
CA ARG A 120 6.42 -24.03 -18.62
C ARG A 120 6.55 -22.72 -17.82
N PHE A 121 7.64 -21.99 -17.99
CA PHE A 121 7.95 -20.71 -17.34
C PHE A 121 6.98 -19.58 -17.70
N LEU A 122 6.51 -19.51 -18.96
CA LEU A 122 5.52 -18.49 -19.38
C LEU A 122 4.13 -18.74 -18.79
N ILE A 123 3.76 -20.01 -18.58
CA ILE A 123 2.50 -20.44 -17.94
C ILE A 123 2.47 -20.02 -16.47
N LEU A 124 3.61 -20.09 -15.78
CA LEU A 124 3.73 -19.62 -14.41
C LEU A 124 3.57 -18.09 -14.35
N ARG A 125 4.17 -17.38 -15.32
CA ARG A 125 4.10 -15.92 -15.40
C ARG A 125 2.68 -15.40 -15.69
N SER A 126 1.90 -16.11 -16.52
CA SER A 126 0.50 -15.75 -16.76
C SER A 126 -0.40 -16.04 -15.55
N LYS A 127 -0.17 -17.14 -14.81
CA LYS A 127 -0.83 -17.40 -13.52
C LYS A 127 -0.49 -16.34 -12.47
N ILE A 128 0.75 -15.85 -12.45
CA ILE A 128 1.22 -14.76 -11.56
C ILE A 128 0.55 -13.42 -11.93
N ASN A 129 0.35 -13.12 -13.21
CA ASN A 129 -0.37 -11.90 -13.62
C ASN A 129 -1.88 -11.94 -13.32
N VAL A 130 -2.47 -13.12 -13.08
CA VAL A 130 -3.87 -13.25 -12.60
C VAL A 130 -3.96 -13.07 -11.07
N LEU A 131 -2.86 -13.24 -10.34
CA LEU A 131 -2.77 -13.06 -8.87
C LEU A 131 -2.70 -11.59 -8.42
N THR A 132 -2.52 -10.63 -9.33
CA THR A 132 -2.38 -9.19 -9.01
C THR A 132 -3.71 -8.42 -8.91
N LYS A 133 -4.86 -9.08 -8.94
CA LYS A 133 -6.13 -8.43 -8.58
C LYS A 133 -6.21 -8.26 -7.06
N ALA A 134 -6.47 -7.03 -6.62
CA ALA A 134 -6.48 -6.57 -5.22
C ALA A 134 -7.29 -7.47 -4.24
N SER A 135 -8.26 -8.25 -4.73
CA SER A 135 -9.03 -9.20 -3.91
C SER A 135 -8.19 -10.37 -3.36
N LYS A 136 -7.09 -10.76 -4.03
CA LYS A 136 -6.27 -11.92 -3.62
C LYS A 136 -5.07 -11.57 -2.73
N ILE A 137 -4.81 -10.29 -2.48
CA ILE A 137 -3.73 -9.87 -1.57
C ILE A 137 -4.07 -10.25 -0.12
N ASN A 138 -5.35 -10.15 0.26
CA ASN A 138 -5.83 -10.58 1.57
C ASN A 138 -5.77 -12.12 1.72
N GLU A 139 -6.11 -12.85 0.66
CA GLU A 139 -5.95 -14.32 0.62
C GLU A 139 -4.47 -14.72 0.78
N LEU A 140 -3.54 -14.01 0.13
CA LEU A 140 -2.09 -14.23 0.26
C LEU A 140 -1.56 -13.98 1.68
N LYS A 141 -2.09 -12.95 2.36
CA LYS A 141 -1.76 -12.69 3.78
C LYS A 141 -2.29 -13.81 4.67
N ALA A 142 -3.53 -14.24 4.47
CA ALA A 142 -4.14 -15.35 5.21
C ALA A 142 -3.35 -16.66 5.01
N VAL A 143 -2.96 -16.98 3.77
CA VAL A 143 -2.14 -18.15 3.45
C VAL A 143 -0.78 -18.10 4.16
N ARG A 144 -0.13 -16.93 4.22
CA ARG A 144 1.15 -16.77 4.93
C ARG A 144 0.98 -16.96 6.44
N GLN A 145 -0.10 -16.45 7.02
CA GLN A 145 -0.41 -16.64 8.44
C GLN A 145 -0.70 -18.11 8.76
N LEU A 146 -1.52 -18.78 7.95
CA LEU A 146 -1.81 -20.20 8.06
C LEU A 146 -0.55 -21.05 7.94
N ALA A 147 0.35 -20.74 7.00
CA ALA A 147 1.63 -21.45 6.87
C ALA A 147 2.51 -21.31 8.13
N SER A 148 2.54 -20.12 8.72
CA SER A 148 3.25 -19.88 10.00
C SER A 148 2.62 -20.69 11.13
N GLU A 149 1.29 -20.71 11.21
CA GLU A 149 0.55 -21.47 12.23
C GLU A 149 0.76 -22.98 12.09
N VAL A 150 0.75 -23.52 10.86
CA VAL A 150 1.06 -24.93 10.59
C VAL A 150 2.46 -25.28 11.09
N THR A 151 3.44 -24.40 10.84
CA THR A 151 4.81 -24.60 11.32
C THR A 151 4.88 -24.58 12.84
N GLN A 152 4.21 -23.62 13.48
CA GLN A 152 4.15 -23.50 14.93
C GLN A 152 3.47 -24.72 15.57
N ARG A 153 2.30 -25.12 15.07
CA ARG A 153 1.58 -26.31 15.53
C ARG A 153 2.38 -27.58 15.31
N GLY A 154 3.11 -27.68 14.19
CA GLY A 154 4.03 -28.78 13.92
C GLY A 154 5.16 -28.86 14.96
N ALA A 155 5.76 -27.72 15.32
CA ALA A 155 6.78 -27.66 16.38
C ALA A 155 6.21 -28.03 17.76
N THR A 156 5.03 -27.53 18.10
CA THR A 156 4.33 -27.90 19.36
C THR A 156 4.01 -29.38 19.39
N LEU A 157 3.48 -29.94 18.30
CA LEU A 157 3.17 -31.36 18.20
C LEU A 157 4.43 -32.22 18.32
N TYR A 158 5.52 -31.84 17.66
CA TYR A 158 6.81 -32.54 17.78
C TYR A 158 7.29 -32.58 19.22
N HIS A 159 7.24 -31.44 19.92
CA HIS A 159 7.63 -31.37 21.33
C HIS A 159 6.73 -32.23 22.22
N LEU A 160 5.41 -32.17 22.04
CA LEU A 160 4.46 -32.99 22.80
C LEU A 160 4.67 -34.50 22.55
N LEU A 161 4.87 -34.91 21.30
CA LEU A 161 5.16 -36.29 20.95
C LEU A 161 6.50 -36.77 21.48
N SER A 162 7.51 -35.87 21.57
CA SER A 162 8.80 -36.20 22.17
C SER A 162 8.70 -36.53 23.66
N GLN A 163 7.71 -35.96 24.35
CA GLN A 163 7.43 -36.18 25.76
C GLN A 163 6.46 -37.36 26.01
N GLU A 164 5.81 -37.87 24.96
CA GLU A 164 4.87 -39.00 25.08
C GLU A 164 5.43 -40.26 25.75
N PRO A 165 6.68 -40.72 25.53
CA PRO A 165 7.19 -41.90 26.23
C PRO A 165 7.24 -41.70 27.76
N GLU A 166 7.75 -40.56 28.22
CA GLU A 166 7.80 -40.22 29.65
C GLU A 166 6.39 -40.05 30.24
N LEU A 167 5.52 -39.33 29.53
CA LEU A 167 4.13 -39.11 29.94
C LEU A 167 3.32 -40.41 29.94
N ARG A 168 3.59 -41.33 29.02
CA ARG A 168 2.97 -42.65 28.98
C ARG A 168 3.39 -43.48 30.18
N ASP A 169 4.67 -43.51 30.52
CA ASP A 169 5.15 -44.23 31.71
C ASP A 169 4.59 -43.64 32.99
N ALA A 170 4.58 -42.30 33.11
CA ALA A 170 3.96 -41.61 34.24
C ALA A 170 2.45 -41.90 34.32
N ARG A 171 1.74 -41.92 33.19
CA ARG A 171 0.30 -42.24 33.12
C ARG A 171 0.03 -43.69 33.46
N MET A 172 0.79 -44.65 32.93
CA MET A 172 0.64 -46.07 33.29
C MET A 172 0.95 -46.30 34.76
N SER A 173 1.98 -45.64 35.31
CA SER A 173 2.30 -45.67 36.73
C SER A 173 1.16 -45.10 37.59
N ALA A 174 0.59 -43.96 37.20
CA ALA A 174 -0.54 -43.36 37.88
C ALA A 174 -1.83 -44.21 37.78
N LEU A 175 -2.08 -44.86 36.63
CA LEU A 175 -3.23 -45.76 36.42
C LEU A 175 -3.07 -47.10 37.13
N ALA A 176 -1.84 -47.61 37.23
CA ALA A 176 -1.53 -48.83 37.98
C ALA A 176 -1.54 -48.59 39.49
N HIS A 177 -1.52 -47.33 39.93
CA HIS A 177 -1.61 -46.98 41.33
C HIS A 177 -3.06 -47.21 41.82
N PRO A 178 -3.30 -48.14 42.76
CA PRO A 178 -4.59 -48.24 43.40
C PRO A 178 -4.89 -46.92 44.10
N LEU A 179 -6.05 -46.34 43.83
CA LEU A 179 -6.49 -45.06 44.39
C LEU A 179 -6.68 -45.18 45.91
N ASP A 180 -5.61 -44.97 46.66
CA ASP A 180 -5.66 -44.87 48.12
C ASP A 180 -6.34 -43.56 48.51
N ILE A 181 -7.49 -43.69 49.15
CA ILE A 181 -8.32 -42.56 49.57
C ILE A 181 -7.57 -41.60 50.49
N ASN A 182 -6.62 -42.08 51.29
CA ASN A 182 -5.82 -41.25 52.17
C ASN A 182 -4.85 -40.36 51.38
N THR A 183 -4.26 -40.89 50.32
CA THR A 183 -3.36 -40.14 49.43
C THR A 183 -4.12 -39.06 48.66
N ILE A 184 -5.33 -39.37 48.17
CA ILE A 184 -6.22 -38.41 47.51
C ILE A 184 -6.62 -37.31 48.48
N GLU A 185 -7.05 -37.68 49.70
CA GLU A 185 -7.45 -36.71 50.72
C GLU A 185 -6.29 -35.78 51.10
N LYS A 186 -5.08 -36.32 51.26
CA LYS A 186 -3.86 -35.51 51.51
C LYS A 186 -3.55 -34.56 50.35
N GLY A 187 -3.68 -35.03 49.11
CA GLY A 187 -3.50 -34.21 47.90
C GLY A 187 -4.55 -33.09 47.81
N LEU A 188 -5.79 -33.39 48.15
CA LEU A 188 -6.89 -32.43 48.18
C LEU A 188 -6.66 -31.37 49.27
N ARG A 189 -6.33 -31.78 50.50
CA ARG A 189 -5.97 -30.87 51.60
C ARG A 189 -4.79 -29.98 51.23
N SER A 190 -3.75 -30.50 50.59
CA SER A 190 -2.61 -29.70 50.13
C SER A 190 -3.01 -28.69 49.05
N SER A 191 -3.89 -29.08 48.12
CA SER A 191 -4.40 -28.18 47.08
C SER A 191 -5.26 -27.07 47.67
N ILE A 192 -6.12 -27.38 48.64
CA ILE A 192 -6.91 -26.40 49.39
C ILE A 192 -5.97 -25.40 50.08
N MET A 193 -4.96 -25.88 50.82
CA MET A 193 -3.98 -25.00 51.48
C MET A 193 -3.25 -24.07 50.50
N LYS A 194 -2.85 -24.58 49.32
CA LYS A 194 -2.21 -23.74 48.28
C LYS A 194 -3.16 -22.66 47.77
N VAL A 195 -4.42 -23.00 47.54
CA VAL A 195 -5.44 -22.03 47.10
C VAL A 195 -5.71 -20.99 48.19
N GLU A 196 -5.80 -21.39 49.46
CA GLU A 196 -5.94 -20.48 50.60
C GLU A 196 -4.75 -19.53 50.72
N GLN A 197 -3.53 -20.05 50.59
CA GLN A 197 -2.31 -19.23 50.60
C GLN A 197 -2.28 -18.24 49.44
N ASN A 198 -2.64 -18.67 48.23
CA ASN A 198 -2.74 -17.80 47.07
C ASN A 198 -3.82 -16.72 47.24
N THR A 199 -4.95 -17.08 47.84
CA THR A 199 -6.04 -16.15 48.15
C THR A 199 -5.56 -15.11 49.16
N LYS A 200 -4.90 -15.53 50.23
CA LYS A 200 -4.31 -14.63 51.23
C LYS A 200 -3.26 -13.70 50.63
N SER A 201 -2.38 -14.20 49.77
CA SER A 201 -1.38 -13.36 49.08
C SER A 201 -2.04 -12.34 48.14
N THR A 202 -3.11 -12.74 47.45
CA THR A 202 -3.86 -11.84 46.57
C THR A 202 -4.58 -10.75 47.37
N LEU A 203 -5.18 -11.09 48.51
CA LEU A 203 -5.80 -10.12 49.41
C LEU A 203 -4.77 -9.10 49.94
N GLN A 204 -3.59 -9.57 50.36
CA GLN A 204 -2.52 -8.66 50.79
C GLN A 204 -2.06 -7.71 49.67
N LYS A 205 -1.99 -8.20 48.43
CA LYS A 205 -1.69 -7.34 47.27
C LYS A 205 -2.79 -6.32 47.02
N LEU A 206 -4.06 -6.71 47.20
CA LEU A 206 -5.19 -5.81 47.05
C LEU A 206 -5.18 -4.69 48.10
N ASP A 207 -4.87 -5.02 49.35
CA ASP A 207 -4.74 -4.04 50.44
C ASP A 207 -3.60 -3.04 50.16
N ASN A 208 -2.48 -3.52 49.61
CA ASN A 208 -1.37 -2.66 49.22
C ASN A 208 -1.74 -1.71 48.07
N VAL A 209 -2.56 -2.15 47.12
CA VAL A 209 -3.02 -1.30 46.00
C VAL A 209 -3.79 -0.09 46.52
N ALA A 210 -4.65 -0.26 47.53
CA ALA A 210 -5.39 0.86 48.11
C ALA A 210 -4.45 1.91 48.77
N ALA A 211 -3.40 1.45 49.45
CA ALA A 211 -2.40 2.34 50.04
C ALA A 211 -1.56 3.06 48.96
N ASP A 212 -1.18 2.35 47.91
CA ASP A 212 -0.45 2.91 46.77
C ASP A 212 -1.28 3.94 46.00
N GLU A 213 -2.57 3.66 45.79
CA GLU A 213 -3.52 4.57 45.15
C GLU A 213 -3.65 5.88 45.95
N ALA A 214 -3.87 5.79 47.26
CA ALA A 214 -3.94 6.98 48.11
C ALA A 214 -2.65 7.81 48.11
N ASN A 215 -1.48 7.15 48.09
CA ASN A 215 -0.18 7.82 48.02
C ASN A 215 0.03 8.51 46.66
N LEU A 216 -0.36 7.84 45.57
CA LEU A 216 -0.27 8.41 44.22
C LEU A 216 -1.21 9.60 44.07
N GLU A 217 -2.45 9.54 44.58
CA GLU A 217 -3.39 10.66 44.52
C GLU A 217 -2.85 11.87 45.30
N ALA A 218 -2.28 11.65 46.49
CA ALA A 218 -1.64 12.71 47.26
C ALA A 218 -0.45 13.36 46.52
N LYS A 219 0.36 12.55 45.82
CA LYS A 219 1.46 13.06 44.96
C LYS A 219 0.93 13.85 43.77
N ILE A 220 -0.12 13.36 43.10
CA ILE A 220 -0.76 14.04 41.97
C ILE A 220 -1.29 15.39 42.41
N GLU A 221 -2.00 15.47 43.54
CA GLU A 221 -2.57 16.72 44.04
C GLU A 221 -1.49 17.73 44.43
N LYS A 222 -0.42 17.26 45.09
CA LYS A 222 0.76 18.11 45.36
C LYS A 222 1.35 18.67 44.06
N ARG A 223 1.54 17.85 43.04
CA ARG A 223 2.08 18.28 41.73
C ARG A 223 1.14 19.23 40.99
N LYS A 224 -0.17 19.02 41.03
CA LYS A 224 -1.17 19.94 40.48
C LYS A 224 -1.08 21.31 41.13
N SER A 225 -0.97 21.36 42.47
CA SER A 225 -0.84 22.61 43.20
C SER A 225 0.46 23.36 42.88
N GLU A 226 1.60 22.65 42.75
CA GLU A 226 2.88 23.22 42.34
C GLU A 226 2.83 23.78 40.91
N LEU A 227 2.17 23.05 40.01
CA LEU A 227 1.98 23.45 38.62
C LEU A 227 1.10 24.72 38.54
N ASP A 228 0.00 24.79 39.28
CA ASP A 228 -0.87 25.97 39.28
C ASP A 228 -0.14 27.22 39.81
N ARG A 229 0.63 27.09 40.89
CA ARG A 229 1.50 28.16 41.41
C ARG A 229 2.52 28.62 40.36
N SER A 230 3.15 27.68 39.66
CA SER A 230 4.14 27.97 38.63
C SER A 230 3.51 28.65 37.41
N LYS A 231 2.33 28.20 36.98
CA LYS A 231 1.55 28.83 35.89
C LYS A 231 1.14 30.25 36.25
N LYS A 232 0.65 30.47 37.48
CA LYS A 232 0.33 31.83 37.98
C LYS A 232 1.56 32.72 37.97
N ARG A 233 2.70 32.25 38.48
CA ARG A 233 3.98 32.99 38.44
C ARG A 233 4.41 33.31 37.02
N LEU A 234 4.31 32.36 36.09
CA LEU A 234 4.63 32.57 34.68
C LEU A 234 3.70 33.62 34.06
N SER A 235 2.40 33.54 34.31
CA SER A 235 1.43 34.53 33.82
C SER A 235 1.74 35.93 34.34
N THR A 236 2.11 36.08 35.62
CA THR A 236 2.55 37.36 36.17
C THR A 236 3.82 37.86 35.47
N LEU A 237 4.83 37.00 35.30
CA LEU A 237 6.07 37.37 34.60
C LEU A 237 5.84 37.75 33.14
N GLN A 238 4.92 37.09 32.44
CA GLN A 238 4.55 37.43 31.06
C GLN A 238 3.78 38.74 30.96
N SER A 239 2.97 39.07 31.97
CA SER A 239 2.25 40.35 32.00
C SER A 239 3.16 41.55 32.26
N VAL A 240 4.30 41.33 32.91
CA VAL A 240 5.25 42.40 33.25
C VAL A 240 6.21 42.59 32.08
N ARG A 241 6.13 43.77 31.46
CA ARG A 241 7.11 44.23 30.47
C ARG A 241 8.47 44.41 31.18
N PRO A 242 9.56 43.76 30.73
CA PRO A 242 10.87 43.93 31.34
C PRO A 242 11.35 45.39 31.25
N ALA A 243 11.94 45.90 32.32
CA ALA A 243 12.34 47.32 32.44
C ALA A 243 13.33 47.79 31.36
N PHE A 244 14.15 46.87 30.81
CA PHE A 244 15.12 47.17 29.76
C PHE A 244 14.51 47.16 28.34
N MET A 245 13.25 46.75 28.16
CA MET A 245 12.63 46.69 26.83
C MET A 245 12.47 48.07 26.21
N ASP A 246 12.16 49.09 27.02
CA ASP A 246 11.99 50.45 26.51
C ASP A 246 13.33 51.04 26.05
N GLU A 247 14.41 50.74 26.77
CA GLU A 247 15.75 51.13 26.36
C GLU A 247 16.19 50.38 25.10
N PHE A 248 15.88 49.08 25.00
CA PHE A 248 16.15 48.27 23.82
C PHE A 248 15.44 48.82 22.58
N GLU A 249 14.13 49.08 22.65
CA GLU A 249 13.36 49.63 21.53
C GLU A 249 13.90 51.00 21.08
N ARG A 250 14.27 51.86 22.02
CA ARG A 250 14.91 53.15 21.74
C ARG A 250 16.25 52.97 21.01
N LEU A 251 17.11 52.08 21.51
CA LEU A 251 18.41 51.80 20.89
C LEU A 251 18.26 51.17 19.50
N GLU A 252 17.23 50.36 19.28
CA GLU A 252 16.94 49.75 17.99
C GLU A 252 16.53 50.81 16.95
N GLU A 253 15.74 51.80 17.36
CA GLU A 253 15.34 52.92 16.51
C GLU A 253 16.53 53.84 16.19
N GLU A 254 17.37 54.13 17.19
CA GLU A 254 18.61 54.89 16.99
C GLU A 254 19.57 54.16 16.04
N LEU A 255 19.70 52.83 16.18
CA LEU A 255 20.51 51.99 15.29
C LEU A 255 20.02 52.09 13.83
N LYS A 256 18.70 52.07 13.60
CA LYS A 256 18.12 52.22 12.25
C LYS A 256 18.48 53.57 11.63
N LEU A 257 18.39 54.65 12.40
CA LEU A 257 18.76 55.99 11.95
C LEU A 257 20.26 56.08 11.61
N GLN A 258 21.12 55.55 12.48
CA GLN A 258 22.57 55.54 12.24
C GLN A 258 22.93 54.69 11.03
N TYR A 259 22.28 53.53 10.84
CA TYR A 259 22.50 52.67 9.69
C TYR A 259 22.08 53.34 8.37
N ALA A 260 20.95 54.05 8.35
CA ALA A 260 20.53 54.82 7.18
C ALA A 260 21.55 55.94 6.83
N SER A 261 22.04 56.67 7.83
CA SER A 261 23.09 57.68 7.65
C SER A 261 24.39 57.07 7.14
N TYR A 262 24.79 55.92 7.70
CA TYR A 262 25.95 55.17 7.25
C TYR A 262 25.83 54.76 5.78
N LEU A 263 24.69 54.24 5.33
CA LEU A 263 24.48 53.86 3.93
C LEU A 263 24.63 55.03 2.96
N ILE A 264 24.10 56.21 3.31
CA ILE A 264 24.24 57.42 2.49
C ILE A 264 25.71 57.84 2.42
N LYS A 265 26.40 57.90 3.56
CA LYS A 265 27.82 58.25 3.62
C LYS A 265 28.68 57.25 2.85
N PHE A 266 28.42 55.97 3.01
CA PHE A 266 29.10 54.89 2.30
C PHE A 266 28.91 55.03 0.79
N ARG A 267 27.67 55.22 0.32
CA ARG A 267 27.39 55.45 -1.11
C ARG A 267 28.12 56.66 -1.67
N ASN A 268 28.10 57.78 -0.94
CA ASN A 268 28.80 58.99 -1.34
C ASN A 268 30.32 58.79 -1.37
N MET A 269 30.87 58.08 -0.39
CA MET A 269 32.28 57.74 -0.33
C MET A 269 32.71 56.91 -1.54
N THR A 270 32.00 55.80 -1.81
CA THR A 270 32.29 54.94 -2.96
C THR A 270 32.19 55.70 -4.28
N TYR A 271 31.24 56.63 -4.40
CA TYR A 271 31.13 57.48 -5.59
C TYR A 271 32.34 58.43 -5.75
N LEU A 272 32.77 59.06 -4.66
CA LEU A 272 33.92 59.96 -4.67
C LEU A 272 35.24 59.20 -4.93
N GLU A 273 35.41 58.03 -4.32
CA GLU A 273 36.53 57.12 -4.60
C GLU A 273 36.59 56.77 -6.08
N HIS A 274 35.46 56.40 -6.68
CA HIS A 274 35.38 56.10 -8.11
C HIS A 274 35.73 57.31 -9.00
N GLN A 275 35.23 58.51 -8.69
CA GLN A 275 35.58 59.72 -9.43
C GLN A 275 37.07 60.06 -9.32
N MET A 276 37.67 59.87 -8.14
CA MET A 276 39.10 60.07 -7.93
C MET A 276 39.94 59.08 -8.74
N GLU A 277 39.54 57.80 -8.77
CA GLU A 277 40.18 56.78 -9.61
C GLU A 277 40.12 57.13 -11.09
N ASP A 278 38.97 57.59 -11.59
CA ASP A 278 38.81 57.99 -12.98
C ASP A 278 39.63 59.24 -13.33
N HIS A 279 39.66 60.24 -12.46
CA HIS A 279 40.50 61.42 -12.64
C HIS A 279 41.99 61.05 -12.69
N ASN A 280 42.45 60.21 -11.76
CA ASN A 280 43.83 59.72 -11.75
C ASN A 280 44.15 58.92 -13.01
N ARG A 281 43.21 58.11 -13.51
CA ARG A 281 43.36 57.37 -14.77
C ARG A 281 43.48 58.30 -15.98
N GLN A 282 42.68 59.36 -16.03
CA GLN A 282 42.75 60.38 -17.10
C GLN A 282 44.06 61.16 -17.05
N GLU A 283 44.51 61.61 -15.88
CA GLU A 283 45.79 62.30 -15.73
C GLU A 283 46.95 61.38 -16.12
N GLN A 284 46.93 60.11 -15.72
CA GLN A 284 47.94 59.15 -16.15
C GLN A 284 47.93 58.94 -17.68
N ALA A 285 46.75 58.88 -18.29
CA ALA A 285 46.62 58.78 -19.75
C ALA A 285 47.20 60.02 -20.46
N ARG A 286 46.88 61.24 -19.97
CA ARG A 286 47.43 62.50 -20.49
C ARG A 286 48.95 62.57 -20.32
N MET A 287 49.47 62.16 -19.17
CA MET A 287 50.92 62.07 -18.94
C MET A 287 51.57 61.11 -19.94
N ASN A 288 50.98 59.93 -20.16
CA ASN A 288 51.49 58.95 -21.12
C ASN A 288 51.42 59.48 -22.57
N GLU A 289 50.34 60.17 -22.96
CA GLU A 289 50.21 60.81 -24.28
C GLU A 289 51.24 61.93 -24.47
N ASN A 290 51.46 62.77 -23.46
CA ASN A 290 52.49 63.80 -23.45
C ASN A 290 53.88 63.16 -23.56
N GLU A 291 54.17 62.08 -22.83
CA GLU A 291 55.44 61.36 -22.93
C GLU A 291 55.63 60.75 -24.33
N LEU A 292 54.59 60.14 -24.91
CA LEU A 292 54.63 59.59 -26.27
C LEU A 292 54.84 60.67 -27.33
N SER A 293 54.20 61.84 -27.18
CA SER A 293 54.39 62.97 -28.11
C SER A 293 55.79 63.57 -27.99
N LEU A 294 56.32 63.75 -26.78
CA LEU A 294 57.70 64.17 -26.54
C LEU A 294 58.70 63.17 -27.15
N ARG A 295 58.48 61.86 -26.96
CA ARG A 295 59.29 60.81 -27.60
C ARG A 295 59.24 60.89 -29.13
N ARG A 296 58.06 61.11 -29.72
CA ARG A 296 57.90 61.29 -31.19
C ARG A 296 58.58 62.54 -31.73
N ILE A 297 58.60 63.63 -30.96
CA ILE A 297 59.33 64.85 -31.31
C ILE A 297 60.84 64.60 -31.21
N GLN A 298 61.28 63.91 -30.16
CA GLN A 298 62.68 63.53 -29.97
C GLN A 298 63.19 62.59 -31.06
N THR A 299 62.38 61.64 -31.54
CA THR A 299 62.75 60.78 -32.68
C THR A 299 62.82 61.57 -33.99
N ARG A 300 61.88 62.51 -34.25
CA ARG A 300 61.95 63.37 -35.44
C ARG A 300 63.18 64.28 -35.45
N LEU A 301 63.52 64.88 -34.31
CA LEU A 301 64.73 65.70 -34.17
C LEU A 301 66.02 64.90 -34.40
N ARG A 302 66.02 63.60 -34.09
CA ARG A 302 67.15 62.69 -34.39
C ARG A 302 67.20 62.21 -35.84
N GLU A 303 66.09 62.28 -36.57
CA GLU A 303 66.01 61.95 -38.00
C GLU A 303 66.34 63.15 -38.91
N GLU A 304 66.31 64.37 -38.35
CA GLU A 304 66.65 65.63 -39.03
C GLU A 304 68.12 66.09 -38.82
N GLU A 305 68.91 65.34 -38.02
CA GLU A 305 70.39 65.44 -37.89
C GLU A 305 71.09 64.36 -38.73
#